data_AF-S4NP10-F1
#
_entry.id   AF-S4NP10-F1
#
_cell.length_a   1.000
_cell.length_b   1.000
_cell.length_c   1.000
_cell.angle_alpha   90.00
_cell.angle_beta   90.00
_cell.angle_gamma   90.00
#
_symmetry.space_group_name_H-M   'P 1'
#
loop_
_entity.id
_entity.type
_entity.pdbx_description
1 polymer ?
#
loop_
_entity_poly.entity_id
_entity_poly.type
_entity_poly.pdbx_seq_one_letter_code
_entity_poly.pdbx_strand_id
1 'polypeptide(L)'
;MMFKSDDITTMLSTSLNWETFEQYCLWQLLTAHEISVEDVLPIIPKLSYKEHAEALTSVLLMLKQERPTADVVRQMFCRTVDEEDTFVVSTVMYWCQDFEDKVGDLLAVLLSTRYPGTSPNKRKRPGKHNIPPNAPPSAELVLGHLEQIRVCCVEQDDMSIFNMECLQKALQQSQSNSSDSLKRQYSELFLLAWEDELPISRRARKLASNSLPINPSLHSSNEDSEEEEIVKPKQAKRRKKAISDSD
;
A
#
# COMPACT_ATOMS: atom_id res chain seq x y z
N MET A 1 -7.30 28.03 28.78
CA MET A 1 -6.84 27.12 27.71
C MET A 1 -5.38 26.81 28.00
N MET A 2 -4.98 25.53 28.20
CA MET A 2 -3.58 25.19 28.47
C MET A 2 -2.72 25.15 27.20
N PHE A 3 -3.33 24.87 26.05
CA PHE A 3 -2.66 24.82 24.75
C PHE A 3 -3.06 26.02 23.91
N LYS A 4 -2.09 26.67 23.25
CA LYS A 4 -2.32 27.63 22.16
C LYS A 4 -2.02 26.90 20.86
N SER A 5 -2.91 27.00 19.88
CA SER A 5 -2.80 26.34 18.57
C SER A 5 -1.43 26.55 17.90
N ASP A 6 -0.88 27.75 18.01
CA ASP A 6 0.39 28.14 17.38
C ASP A 6 1.62 27.34 17.89
N ASP A 7 1.54 26.72 19.08
CA ASP A 7 2.65 26.00 19.71
C ASP A 7 2.44 24.47 19.81
N ILE A 8 1.28 23.96 19.38
CA ILE A 8 0.90 22.54 19.55
C ILE A 8 1.89 21.62 18.84
N THR A 9 2.26 21.92 17.59
CA THR A 9 3.18 21.07 16.83
C THR A 9 4.56 20.94 17.48
N THR A 10 5.08 22.04 18.04
CA THR A 10 6.37 22.05 18.74
C THR A 10 6.27 21.23 20.01
N MET A 11 5.25 21.47 20.81
CA MET A 11 4.99 20.75 22.06
C MET A 11 4.84 19.25 21.81
N LEU A 12 4.03 18.86 20.82
CA LEU A 12 3.85 17.46 20.41
C LEU A 12 5.15 16.82 19.92
N SER A 13 5.98 17.55 19.18
CA SER A 13 7.27 17.03 18.72
C SER A 13 8.24 16.83 19.89
N THR A 14 8.22 17.73 20.89
CA THR A 14 9.04 17.58 22.09
C THR A 14 8.56 16.42 22.96
N SER A 15 7.24 16.25 23.11
CA SER A 15 6.65 15.23 23.96
C SER A 15 6.91 13.80 23.49
N LEU A 16 7.32 13.59 22.23
CA LEU A 16 7.73 12.27 21.76
C LEU A 16 8.92 11.68 22.54
N ASN A 17 9.70 12.53 23.21
CA ASN A 17 10.83 12.11 24.06
C ASN A 17 10.46 11.99 25.55
N TRP A 18 9.20 12.23 25.90
CA TRP A 18 8.72 12.14 27.28
C TRP A 18 8.47 10.69 27.67
N GLU A 19 8.41 10.44 28.98
CA GLU A 19 8.07 9.12 29.50
C GLU A 19 6.61 8.74 29.16
N THR A 20 6.34 7.44 29.09
CA THR A 20 5.01 6.88 28.75
C THR A 20 3.87 7.58 29.49
N PHE A 21 3.97 7.73 30.81
CA PHE A 21 2.91 8.34 31.61
C PHE A 21 2.70 9.83 31.27
N GLU A 22 3.77 10.56 31.03
CA GLU A 22 3.71 11.97 30.65
C GLU A 22 3.04 12.15 29.27
N GLN A 23 3.37 11.29 28.30
CA GLN A 23 2.71 11.26 27.00
C GLN A 23 1.21 10.94 27.14
N TYR A 24 0.84 9.94 27.95
CA TYR A 24 -0.56 9.64 28.22
C TYR A 24 -1.30 10.83 28.82
N CYS A 25 -0.75 11.45 29.87
CA CYS A 25 -1.35 12.63 30.49
C CYS A 25 -1.54 13.77 29.48
N LEU A 26 -0.53 14.03 28.63
CA LEU A 26 -0.64 15.04 27.59
C LEU A 26 -1.78 14.74 26.62
N TRP A 27 -1.86 13.52 26.07
CA TRP A 27 -2.91 13.16 25.12
C TRP A 27 -4.31 13.20 25.73
N GLN A 28 -4.46 12.88 27.02
CA GLN A 28 -5.73 13.07 27.74
C GLN A 28 -6.11 14.55 27.84
N LEU A 29 -5.15 15.42 28.14
CA LEU A 29 -5.38 16.87 28.18
C LEU A 29 -5.73 17.43 26.79
N LEU A 30 -5.04 17.00 25.73
CA LEU A 30 -5.34 17.42 24.36
C LEU A 30 -6.75 16.99 23.93
N THR A 31 -7.14 15.76 24.27
CA THR A 31 -8.50 15.26 24.04
C THR A 31 -9.54 16.10 24.78
N ALA A 32 -9.29 16.44 26.05
CA ALA A 32 -10.17 17.30 26.84
C ALA A 32 -10.26 18.75 26.30
N HIS A 33 -9.29 19.16 25.50
CA HIS A 33 -9.24 20.47 24.84
C HIS A 33 -9.82 20.47 23.42
N GLU A 34 -10.38 19.35 22.95
CA GLU A 34 -10.98 19.19 21.62
C GLU A 34 -9.99 19.55 20.49
N ILE A 35 -8.73 19.15 20.65
CA ILE A 35 -7.71 19.34 19.62
C ILE A 35 -8.11 18.60 18.34
N SER A 36 -8.03 19.30 17.21
CA SER A 36 -8.43 18.76 15.91
C SER A 36 -7.36 17.83 15.35
N VAL A 37 -7.75 16.94 14.44
CA VAL A 37 -6.78 16.13 13.69
C VAL A 37 -5.83 17.00 12.86
N GLU A 38 -6.26 18.17 12.41
CA GLU A 38 -5.43 19.10 11.63
C GLU A 38 -4.19 19.56 12.42
N ASP A 39 -4.32 19.76 13.73
CA ASP A 39 -3.25 20.22 14.62
C ASP A 39 -2.14 19.16 14.79
N VAL A 40 -2.49 17.87 14.67
CA VAL A 40 -1.56 16.74 14.83
C VAL A 40 -0.98 16.23 13.51
N LEU A 41 -1.54 16.64 12.36
CA LEU A 41 -1.05 16.25 11.04
C LEU A 41 0.48 16.38 10.84
N PRO A 42 1.14 17.48 11.28
CA PRO A 42 2.57 17.66 11.05
C PRO A 42 3.48 16.68 11.80
N ILE A 43 2.97 15.98 12.84
CA ILE A 43 3.75 15.00 13.59
C ILE A 43 3.61 13.58 13.05
N ILE A 44 2.53 13.26 12.31
CA ILE A 44 2.25 11.90 11.81
C ILE A 44 3.44 11.28 11.06
N PRO A 45 4.13 11.99 10.12
CA PRO A 45 5.28 11.42 9.41
C PRO A 45 6.49 11.11 10.31
N LYS A 46 6.57 11.74 11.50
CA LYS A 46 7.68 11.59 12.45
C LYS A 46 7.46 10.47 13.45
N LEU A 47 6.24 9.95 13.57
CA LEU A 47 5.94 8.91 14.54
C LEU A 47 6.61 7.59 14.11
N SER A 48 7.32 6.94 15.02
CA SER A 48 8.01 5.68 14.79
C SER A 48 7.20 4.59 15.47
N TYR A 49 6.92 3.49 14.76
CA TYR A 49 6.21 2.35 15.32
C TYR A 49 6.84 1.85 16.63
N LYS A 50 8.17 1.82 16.69
CA LYS A 50 8.92 1.25 17.83
C LYS A 50 9.11 2.21 18.99
N GLU A 51 9.07 3.51 18.73
CA GLU A 51 9.46 4.53 19.72
C GLU A 51 8.28 5.36 20.23
N HIS A 52 7.18 5.46 19.48
CA HIS A 52 6.11 6.43 19.75
C HIS A 52 4.73 5.76 19.89
N ALA A 53 4.65 4.67 20.66
CA ALA A 53 3.44 3.85 20.80
C ALA A 53 2.23 4.64 21.35
N GLU A 54 2.45 5.51 22.34
CA GLU A 54 1.41 6.32 22.99
C GLU A 54 0.82 7.34 22.02
N ALA A 55 1.69 8.06 21.29
CA ALA A 55 1.29 9.02 20.28
C ALA A 55 0.60 8.35 19.08
N LEU A 56 1.11 7.21 18.59
CA LEU A 56 0.46 6.45 17.52
C LEU A 56 -0.93 5.98 17.93
N THR A 57 -1.08 5.46 19.14
CA THR A 57 -2.37 5.01 19.65
C THR A 57 -3.36 6.17 19.73
N SER A 58 -2.93 7.31 20.27
CA SER A 58 -3.80 8.48 20.41
C SER A 58 -4.21 9.07 19.07
N VAL A 59 -3.26 9.22 18.14
CA VAL A 59 -3.56 9.66 16.77
C VAL A 59 -4.49 8.67 16.06
N LEU A 60 -4.26 7.36 16.18
CA LEU A 60 -5.15 6.35 15.59
C LEU A 60 -6.59 6.51 16.10
N LEU A 61 -6.76 6.69 17.42
CA LEU A 61 -8.08 6.89 18.02
C LEU A 61 -8.75 8.20 17.57
N MET A 62 -7.98 9.27 17.32
CA MET A 62 -8.49 10.49 16.71
C MET A 62 -8.93 10.25 15.25
N LEU A 63 -8.09 9.58 14.45
CA LEU A 63 -8.39 9.29 13.03
C LEU A 63 -9.64 8.41 12.86
N LYS A 64 -9.92 7.50 13.81
CA LYS A 64 -11.16 6.71 13.81
C LYS A 64 -12.44 7.53 13.98
N GLN A 65 -12.34 8.76 14.50
CA GLN A 65 -13.47 9.66 14.66
C GLN A 65 -13.63 10.62 13.48
N GLU A 66 -12.66 10.64 12.56
CA GLU A 66 -12.64 11.52 11.41
C GLU A 66 -13.02 10.81 10.11
N ARG A 67 -13.45 11.62 9.12
CA ARG A 67 -13.59 11.16 7.74
C ARG A 67 -12.25 11.23 7.02
N PRO A 68 -11.94 10.32 6.08
CA PRO A 68 -10.69 10.39 5.34
C PRO A 68 -10.62 11.68 4.52
N THR A 69 -9.47 12.35 4.53
CA THR A 69 -9.19 13.55 3.73
C THR A 69 -7.85 13.40 3.00
N ALA A 70 -7.66 14.17 1.93
CA ALA A 70 -6.41 14.15 1.16
C ALA A 70 -5.19 14.55 2.02
N ASP A 71 -5.38 15.45 2.99
CA ASP A 71 -4.31 15.89 3.88
C ASP A 71 -3.89 14.81 4.85
N VAL A 72 -4.85 14.14 5.49
CA VAL A 72 -4.58 13.05 6.42
C VAL A 72 -3.91 11.88 5.69
N VAL A 73 -4.49 11.43 4.57
CA VAL A 73 -3.95 10.31 3.78
C VAL A 73 -2.52 10.64 3.30
N ARG A 74 -2.27 11.86 2.84
CA ARG A 74 -0.92 12.28 2.45
C ARG A 74 0.07 12.19 3.62
N GLN A 75 -0.28 12.69 4.80
CA GLN A 75 0.61 12.67 5.96
C GLN A 75 0.89 11.25 6.46
N MET A 76 -0.13 10.38 6.46
CA MET A 76 0.04 8.96 6.76
C MET A 76 1.01 8.28 5.79
N PHE A 77 0.87 8.56 4.49
CA PHE A 77 1.73 7.97 3.46
C PHE A 77 3.12 8.60 3.38
N CYS A 78 3.41 9.65 4.16
CA CYS A 78 4.77 10.18 4.37
C CYS A 78 5.56 9.43 5.45
N ARG A 79 4.92 8.51 6.19
CA ARG A 79 5.59 7.64 7.16
C ARG A 79 6.45 6.61 6.45
N THR A 80 7.57 6.21 7.05
CA THR A 80 8.37 5.07 6.59
C THR A 80 7.55 3.78 6.61
N VAL A 81 7.80 2.89 5.67
CA VAL A 81 7.18 1.55 5.62
C VAL A 81 8.01 0.60 6.47
N ASP A 82 7.38 -0.04 7.44
CA ASP A 82 7.95 -1.09 8.31
C ASP A 82 6.94 -2.26 8.34
N GLU A 83 7.43 -3.50 8.19
CA GLU A 83 6.58 -4.70 8.09
C GLU A 83 5.74 -4.95 9.36
N GLU A 84 6.20 -4.49 10.52
CA GLU A 84 5.48 -4.62 11.78
C GLU A 84 4.56 -3.42 12.06
N ASP A 85 4.70 -2.32 11.32
CA ASP A 85 3.89 -1.11 11.48
C ASP A 85 2.57 -1.24 10.72
N THR A 86 1.50 -1.54 11.45
CA THR A 86 0.15 -1.66 10.91
C THR A 86 -0.67 -0.36 11.01
N PHE A 87 -0.07 0.78 11.41
CA PHE A 87 -0.82 2.03 11.63
C PHE A 87 -1.56 2.51 10.38
N VAL A 88 -0.87 2.57 9.23
CA VAL A 88 -1.46 3.04 7.97
C VAL A 88 -2.52 2.06 7.49
N VAL A 89 -2.20 0.76 7.46
CA VAL A 89 -3.11 -0.32 7.06
C VAL A 89 -4.37 -0.31 7.91
N SER A 90 -4.24 -0.32 9.24
CA SER A 90 -5.37 -0.35 10.17
C SER A 90 -6.29 0.85 10.00
N THR A 91 -5.74 2.04 9.80
CA THR A 91 -6.53 3.26 9.60
C THR A 91 -7.26 3.23 8.26
N VAL A 92 -6.57 2.85 7.18
CA VAL A 92 -7.18 2.75 5.84
C VAL A 92 -8.29 1.72 5.83
N MET A 93 -8.02 0.51 6.33
CA MET A 93 -9.00 -0.59 6.37
C MET A 93 -10.20 -0.27 7.28
N TYR A 94 -9.98 0.48 8.36
CA TYR A 94 -11.08 0.99 9.18
C TYR A 94 -11.98 1.93 8.38
N TRP A 95 -11.42 2.91 7.66
CA TRP A 95 -12.22 3.81 6.83
C TRP A 95 -12.90 3.13 5.66
N CYS A 96 -12.34 2.04 5.12
CA CYS A 96 -13.00 1.28 4.06
C CYS A 96 -14.37 0.73 4.48
N GLN A 97 -14.63 0.53 5.78
CA GLN A 97 -15.92 0.01 6.25
C GLN A 97 -17.09 0.96 5.95
N ASP A 98 -16.85 2.28 5.99
CA ASP A 98 -17.89 3.32 5.84
C ASP A 98 -17.65 4.27 4.65
N PHE A 99 -16.40 4.34 4.16
CA PHE A 99 -15.94 5.34 3.19
C PHE A 99 -15.11 4.73 2.06
N GLU A 100 -15.32 3.46 1.72
CA GLU A 100 -14.55 2.71 0.70
C GLU A 100 -14.30 3.53 -0.57
N ASP A 101 -15.37 4.04 -1.19
CA ASP A 101 -15.29 4.81 -2.45
C ASP A 101 -14.35 6.03 -2.31
N LYS A 102 -14.50 6.75 -1.21
CA LYS A 102 -13.71 7.95 -0.93
C LYS A 102 -12.25 7.60 -0.67
N VAL A 103 -11.98 6.51 0.04
CA VAL A 103 -10.62 6.04 0.30
C VAL A 103 -9.95 5.64 -1.01
N GLY A 104 -10.63 4.86 -1.86
CA GLY A 104 -10.12 4.47 -3.18
C GLY A 104 -9.77 5.67 -4.05
N ASP A 105 -10.65 6.67 -4.12
CA ASP A 105 -10.39 7.93 -4.85
C ASP A 105 -9.17 8.68 -4.31
N LEU A 106 -9.03 8.79 -2.99
CA LEU A 106 -7.89 9.47 -2.36
C LEU A 106 -6.57 8.75 -2.63
N LEU A 107 -6.56 7.41 -2.54
CA LEU A 107 -5.39 6.59 -2.85
C LEU A 107 -5.01 6.68 -4.34
N ALA A 108 -6.00 6.61 -5.24
CA ALA A 108 -5.80 6.76 -6.67
C ALA A 108 -5.18 8.12 -7.02
N VAL A 109 -5.74 9.21 -6.48
CA VAL A 109 -5.22 10.57 -6.67
C VAL A 109 -3.80 10.68 -6.11
N LEU A 110 -3.56 10.17 -4.90
CA LEU A 110 -2.24 10.21 -4.29
C LEU A 110 -1.20 9.54 -5.19
N LEU A 111 -1.49 8.33 -5.68
CA LEU A 111 -0.61 7.55 -6.55
C LEU A 111 -0.40 8.23 -7.91
N SER A 112 -1.47 8.65 -8.60
CA SER A 112 -1.37 9.30 -9.92
C SER A 112 -0.55 10.58 -9.89
N THR A 113 -0.59 11.36 -8.79
CA THR A 113 0.23 12.58 -8.68
C THR A 113 1.74 12.28 -8.61
N ARG A 114 2.15 11.03 -8.32
CA ARG A 114 3.56 10.62 -8.30
C ARG A 114 4.09 10.30 -9.70
N TYR A 115 3.20 10.06 -10.66
CA TYR A 115 3.52 9.65 -12.03
C TYR A 115 2.81 10.54 -13.06
N PRO A 116 3.09 11.86 -13.11
CA PRO A 116 2.43 12.75 -14.06
C PRO A 116 2.66 12.28 -15.49
N GLY A 117 1.59 12.19 -16.29
CA GLY A 117 1.62 11.70 -17.69
C GLY A 117 2.41 12.58 -18.67
N THR A 118 3.08 13.62 -18.19
CA THR A 118 4.05 14.41 -18.96
C THR A 118 5.38 14.33 -18.24
N SER A 119 6.44 13.98 -18.99
CA SER A 119 7.81 13.96 -18.46
C SER A 119 8.10 15.27 -17.74
N PRO A 120 8.52 15.25 -16.46
CA PRO A 120 8.91 16.47 -15.79
C PRO A 120 10.16 16.98 -16.49
N ASN A 121 9.96 17.95 -17.39
CA ASN A 121 10.99 18.65 -18.13
C ASN A 121 12.17 18.94 -17.19
N LYS A 122 13.26 18.17 -17.36
CA LYS A 122 14.63 18.46 -16.92
C LYS A 122 14.73 19.25 -15.60
N ARG A 123 14.01 18.87 -14.54
CA ARG A 123 14.09 19.56 -13.26
C ARG A 123 15.23 18.95 -12.44
N LYS A 124 16.20 19.80 -12.10
CA LYS A 124 17.39 19.47 -11.29
C LYS A 124 17.00 18.57 -10.12
N ARG A 125 17.73 17.45 -9.96
CA ARG A 125 17.71 16.64 -8.74
C ARG A 125 17.87 17.57 -7.54
N PRO A 126 16.93 17.62 -6.58
CA PRO A 126 17.25 18.22 -5.29
C PRO A 126 18.37 17.38 -4.68
N GLY A 127 19.43 18.05 -4.22
CA GLY A 127 20.50 17.40 -3.47
C GLY A 127 19.94 16.74 -2.21
N LYS A 128 20.72 15.81 -1.64
CA LYS A 128 20.40 15.01 -0.43
C LYS A 128 20.09 15.82 0.85
N HIS A 129 19.84 17.13 0.79
CA HIS A 129 19.53 17.93 1.96
C HIS A 129 18.17 18.63 1.82
N ASN A 130 17.30 18.27 2.76
CA ASN A 130 16.00 18.84 3.11
C ASN A 130 14.90 18.71 2.06
N ILE A 131 14.21 17.57 2.10
CA ILE A 131 12.83 17.45 1.64
C ILE A 131 11.99 18.46 2.47
N PRO A 132 11.22 19.37 1.83
CA PRO A 132 10.34 20.28 2.56
C PRO A 132 9.42 19.50 3.51
N PRO A 133 9.10 20.01 4.71
CA PRO A 133 8.21 19.33 5.66
C PRO A 133 6.79 19.05 5.10
N ASN A 134 6.41 19.72 4.01
CA ASN A 134 5.16 19.52 3.28
C ASN A 134 5.35 18.87 1.90
N ALA A 135 6.49 18.23 1.64
CA ALA A 135 6.66 17.51 0.39
C ALA A 135 5.69 16.32 0.34
N PRO A 136 5.09 16.05 -0.83
CA PRO A 136 4.30 14.83 -1.00
C PRO A 136 5.20 13.59 -0.87
N PRO A 137 4.65 12.43 -0.48
CA PRO A 137 5.42 11.21 -0.36
C PRO A 137 6.07 10.81 -1.68
N SER A 138 7.17 10.07 -1.62
CA SER A 138 7.80 9.52 -2.82
C SER A 138 6.90 8.45 -3.44
N ALA A 139 7.09 8.17 -4.74
CA ALA A 139 6.34 7.12 -5.42
C ALA A 139 6.54 5.74 -4.78
N GLU A 140 7.79 5.45 -4.40
CA GLU A 140 8.18 4.22 -3.70
C GLU A 140 7.47 4.08 -2.36
N LEU A 141 7.34 5.17 -1.60
CA LEU A 141 6.65 5.13 -0.31
C LEU A 141 5.16 4.85 -0.46
N VAL A 142 4.53 5.44 -1.48
CA VAL A 142 3.12 5.17 -1.79
C VAL A 142 2.92 3.72 -2.20
N LEU A 143 3.78 3.17 -3.07
CA LEU A 143 3.72 1.77 -3.48
C LEU A 143 3.97 0.81 -2.30
N GLY A 144 4.90 1.14 -1.40
CA GLY A 144 5.16 0.34 -0.20
C GLY A 144 3.94 0.22 0.72
N HIS A 145 3.26 1.34 1.00
CA HIS A 145 2.03 1.31 1.80
C HIS A 145 0.88 0.58 1.08
N LEU A 146 0.73 0.78 -0.25
CA LEU A 146 -0.27 0.05 -1.03
C LEU A 146 -0.01 -1.46 -1.05
N GLU A 147 1.25 -1.90 -1.06
CA GLU A 147 1.58 -3.31 -0.98
C GLU A 147 1.22 -3.92 0.38
N GLN A 148 1.45 -3.20 1.48
CA GLN A 148 1.00 -3.67 2.81
C GLN A 148 -0.52 -3.76 2.90
N ILE A 149 -1.24 -2.78 2.35
CA ILE A 149 -2.70 -2.82 2.26
C ILE A 149 -3.15 -4.02 1.42
N ARG A 150 -2.47 -4.30 0.29
CA ARG A 150 -2.76 -5.47 -0.55
C ARG A 150 -2.60 -6.78 0.20
N VAL A 151 -1.50 -6.96 0.94
CA VAL A 151 -1.28 -8.16 1.74
C VAL A 151 -2.41 -8.34 2.76
N CYS A 152 -2.81 -7.27 3.45
CA CYS A 152 -3.93 -7.30 4.39
C CYS A 152 -5.26 -7.67 3.72
N CYS A 153 -5.56 -7.10 2.55
CA CYS A 153 -6.74 -7.44 1.75
C CYS A 153 -6.76 -8.93 1.35
N VAL A 154 -5.62 -9.51 1.00
CA VAL A 154 -5.50 -10.94 0.67
C VAL A 154 -5.76 -11.81 1.90
N GLU A 155 -5.21 -11.44 3.06
CA GLU A 155 -5.43 -12.16 4.31
C GLU A 155 -6.90 -12.13 4.76
N GLN A 156 -7.61 -11.04 4.48
CA GLN A 156 -9.02 -10.84 4.83
C GLN A 156 -10.01 -11.33 3.74
N ASP A 157 -9.51 -11.83 2.60
CA ASP A 157 -10.29 -12.18 1.39
C ASP A 157 -11.19 -11.03 0.90
N ASP A 158 -10.72 -9.78 1.05
CA ASP A 158 -11.44 -8.57 0.65
C ASP A 158 -10.57 -7.67 -0.24
N MET A 159 -10.72 -7.86 -1.56
CA MET A 159 -10.01 -7.09 -2.59
C MET A 159 -10.86 -5.95 -3.17
N SER A 160 -12.00 -5.62 -2.57
CA SER A 160 -12.98 -4.63 -3.03
C SER A 160 -12.34 -3.29 -3.43
N ILE A 161 -11.54 -2.70 -2.52
CA ILE A 161 -10.83 -1.44 -2.77
C ILE A 161 -9.90 -1.50 -3.98
N PHE A 162 -9.21 -2.62 -4.20
CA PHE A 162 -8.33 -2.80 -5.35
C PHE A 162 -9.11 -3.05 -6.64
N ASN A 163 -10.39 -3.44 -6.60
CA ASN A 163 -11.23 -3.58 -7.78
C ASN A 163 -11.84 -2.25 -8.23
N MET A 164 -11.62 -1.15 -7.50
CA MET A 164 -12.11 0.16 -7.90
C MET A 164 -11.43 0.66 -9.17
N GLU A 165 -12.22 1.14 -10.12
CA GLU A 165 -11.75 1.59 -11.44
C GLU A 165 -10.72 2.73 -11.33
N CYS A 166 -10.90 3.66 -10.39
CA CYS A 166 -9.97 4.77 -10.17
C CYS A 166 -8.59 4.27 -9.73
N LEU A 167 -8.54 3.32 -8.79
CA LEU A 167 -7.29 2.75 -8.28
C LEU A 167 -6.62 1.84 -9.32
N GLN A 168 -7.40 1.08 -10.08
CA GLN A 168 -6.93 0.28 -11.21
C GLN A 168 -6.22 1.14 -12.27
N LYS A 169 -6.84 2.25 -12.68
CA LYS A 169 -6.23 3.23 -13.60
C LYS A 169 -4.94 3.84 -13.04
N ALA A 170 -4.93 4.19 -11.75
CA ALA A 170 -3.75 4.74 -11.10
C ALA A 170 -2.60 3.71 -11.01
N LEU A 171 -2.91 2.43 -10.76
CA LEU A 171 -1.94 1.33 -10.78
C LEU A 171 -1.38 1.10 -12.18
N GLN A 172 -2.20 1.13 -13.23
CA GLN A 172 -1.74 1.01 -14.62
C GLN A 172 -0.83 2.19 -15.03
N GLN A 173 -1.22 3.41 -14.65
CA GLN A 173 -0.41 4.61 -14.89
C GLN A 173 0.93 4.56 -14.15
N SER A 174 0.93 4.15 -12.88
CA SER A 174 2.17 4.02 -12.10
C SER A 174 3.06 2.90 -12.62
N GLN A 175 2.49 1.76 -13.03
CA GLN A 175 3.23 0.67 -13.64
C GLN A 175 3.93 1.14 -14.92
N SER A 176 3.20 1.74 -15.87
CA SER A 176 3.76 2.19 -17.15
C SER A 176 4.91 3.21 -16.99
N ASN A 177 4.84 4.06 -15.96
CA ASN A 177 5.82 5.12 -15.71
C ASN A 177 6.87 4.78 -14.63
N SER A 178 6.84 3.57 -14.07
CA SER A 178 7.82 3.11 -13.07
C SER A 178 9.11 2.57 -13.70
N SER A 179 10.21 2.66 -12.94
CA SER A 179 11.47 2.00 -13.29
C SER A 179 11.32 0.48 -13.21
N ASP A 180 12.17 -0.24 -13.94
CA ASP A 180 12.19 -1.71 -13.92
C ASP A 180 12.47 -2.28 -12.53
N SER A 181 13.23 -1.57 -11.69
CA SER A 181 13.48 -1.96 -10.30
C SER A 181 12.19 -1.96 -9.48
N LEU A 182 11.40 -0.88 -9.54
CA LEU A 182 10.13 -0.76 -8.82
C LEU A 182 9.09 -1.74 -9.36
N LYS A 183 9.04 -1.96 -10.67
CA LYS A 183 8.16 -2.97 -11.29
C LYS A 183 8.45 -4.38 -10.78
N ARG A 184 9.73 -4.73 -10.58
CA ARG A 184 10.13 -6.03 -10.03
C ARG A 184 9.83 -6.14 -8.54
N GLN A 185 10.07 -5.07 -7.79
CA GLN A 185 9.83 -5.05 -6.34
C GLN A 185 8.35 -5.15 -5.99
N TYR A 186 7.49 -4.45 -6.72
CA TYR A 186 6.04 -4.41 -6.50
C TYR A 186 5.28 -5.19 -7.58
N SER A 187 5.84 -6.30 -8.08
CA SER A 187 5.24 -7.06 -9.18
C SER A 187 3.85 -7.57 -8.85
N GLU A 188 3.66 -8.09 -7.63
CA GLU A 188 2.37 -8.61 -7.15
C GLU A 188 1.30 -7.51 -7.07
N LEU A 189 1.67 -6.31 -6.61
CA LEU A 189 0.78 -5.14 -6.65
C LEU A 189 0.38 -4.78 -8.07
N PHE A 190 1.34 -4.75 -9.00
CA PHE A 190 1.07 -4.39 -10.38
C PHE A 190 0.33 -5.47 -11.17
N LEU A 191 0.35 -6.74 -10.75
CA LEU A 191 -0.50 -7.79 -11.32
C LEU A 191 -1.99 -7.54 -11.08
N LEU A 192 -2.34 -6.68 -10.10
CA LEU A 192 -3.71 -6.26 -9.88
C LEU A 192 -4.22 -5.31 -10.95
N ALA A 193 -3.34 -4.50 -11.55
CA ALA A 193 -3.70 -3.59 -12.63
C ALA A 193 -4.29 -4.42 -13.78
N TRP A 194 -5.58 -4.25 -14.07
CA TRP A 194 -6.23 -4.95 -15.16
C TRP A 194 -5.52 -4.62 -16.48
N GLU A 195 -5.06 -5.66 -17.18
CA GLU A 195 -5.15 -5.67 -18.64
C GLU A 195 -6.57 -6.13 -18.96
N ASP A 196 -7.27 -5.39 -19.82
CA ASP A 196 -8.62 -5.73 -20.27
C ASP A 196 -8.76 -7.24 -20.52
N GLU A 197 -9.80 -7.81 -19.91
CA GLU A 197 -10.31 -9.18 -20.04
C GLU A 197 -9.62 -10.31 -19.24
N LEU A 198 -10.13 -10.60 -18.04
CA LEU A 198 -10.69 -11.91 -17.62
C LEU A 198 -11.12 -11.89 -16.13
N PRO A 199 -12.18 -12.62 -15.71
CA PRO A 199 -12.76 -12.53 -14.36
C PRO A 199 -11.79 -12.91 -13.22
N ILE A 200 -11.66 -11.99 -12.26
CA ILE A 200 -10.62 -11.88 -11.23
C ILE A 200 -10.69 -12.97 -10.14
N SER A 201 -11.84 -13.63 -9.95
CA SER A 201 -12.06 -14.67 -8.91
C SER A 201 -11.12 -15.89 -9.03
N ARG A 202 -10.44 -16.07 -10.19
CA ARG A 202 -9.44 -17.14 -10.38
C ARG A 202 -7.99 -16.70 -10.09
N ARG A 203 -7.69 -15.39 -10.01
CA ARG A 203 -6.32 -14.89 -9.81
C ARG A 203 -5.92 -14.84 -8.32
N ALA A 204 -6.82 -14.43 -7.42
CA ALA A 204 -6.55 -14.40 -5.98
C ALA A 204 -6.16 -15.79 -5.42
N ARG A 205 -6.87 -16.84 -5.83
CA ARG A 205 -6.55 -18.24 -5.46
C ARG A 205 -5.19 -18.74 -5.98
N LYS A 206 -4.68 -18.17 -7.07
CA LYS A 206 -3.39 -18.57 -7.66
C LYS A 206 -2.19 -17.91 -6.98
N LEU A 207 -2.42 -16.77 -6.32
CA LEU A 207 -1.40 -16.07 -5.53
C LEU A 207 -1.25 -16.68 -4.13
N ALA A 208 -2.34 -17.15 -3.52
CA ALA A 208 -2.31 -17.89 -2.25
C ALA A 208 -1.60 -19.26 -2.35
N SER A 209 -1.55 -19.89 -3.52
CA SER A 209 -0.88 -21.19 -3.71
C SER A 209 0.64 -21.11 -3.89
N ASN A 210 1.21 -19.91 -4.01
CA ASN A 210 2.65 -19.71 -4.23
C ASN A 210 3.43 -19.37 -2.95
N SER A 211 2.78 -19.32 -1.79
CA SER A 211 3.49 -19.35 -0.50
C SER A 211 4.04 -20.75 -0.25
N LEU A 212 5.35 -20.84 -0.04
CA LEU A 212 6.14 -22.05 0.24
C LEU A 212 5.44 -23.00 1.24
N PRO A 213 5.51 -24.34 1.07
CA PRO A 213 4.92 -25.26 2.03
C PRO A 213 5.78 -25.33 3.30
N ILE A 214 5.17 -24.97 4.43
CA ILE A 214 5.60 -25.39 5.77
C ILE A 214 5.43 -26.91 5.84
N ASN A 215 6.50 -27.60 6.21
CA ASN A 215 6.60 -29.04 6.32
C ASN A 215 5.87 -29.54 7.58
N PRO A 216 4.99 -30.55 7.50
CA PRO A 216 4.72 -31.40 8.64
C PRO A 216 4.95 -32.88 8.27
N SER A 217 5.86 -33.51 9.00
CA SER A 217 6.04 -34.96 9.03
C SER A 217 4.87 -35.65 9.73
N LEU A 218 4.55 -36.87 9.25
CA LEU A 218 3.69 -37.93 9.84
C LEU A 218 2.16 -37.62 9.81
N HIS A 219 1.24 -38.50 9.39
CA HIS A 219 1.16 -39.96 9.33
C HIS A 219 -0.03 -40.41 8.42
N SER A 220 0.09 -41.61 7.83
CA SER A 220 -0.99 -42.62 7.62
C SER A 220 -1.98 -42.58 6.42
N SER A 221 -1.71 -43.50 5.47
CA SER A 221 -2.58 -44.57 4.88
C SER A 221 -3.76 -44.28 3.93
N ASN A 222 -3.66 -44.86 2.71
CA ASN A 222 -4.64 -45.59 1.83
C ASN A 222 -6.04 -44.97 1.57
N GLU A 223 -6.73 -45.04 0.41
CA GLU A 223 -6.83 -45.95 -0.77
C GLU A 223 -7.20 -45.11 -2.03
N ASP A 224 -6.66 -45.41 -3.22
CA ASP A 224 -7.29 -46.13 -4.37
C ASP A 224 -8.44 -45.41 -5.09
N SER A 225 -8.25 -45.12 -6.39
CA SER A 225 -9.29 -45.20 -7.43
C SER A 225 -8.68 -44.92 -8.82
N GLU A 226 -8.79 -45.93 -9.68
CA GLU A 226 -8.39 -46.02 -11.08
C GLU A 226 -9.13 -45.01 -11.99
N GLU A 227 -8.52 -44.59 -13.10
CA GLU A 227 -9.03 -44.85 -14.46
C GLU A 227 -8.32 -44.05 -15.59
N GLU A 228 -8.05 -44.82 -16.65
CA GLU A 228 -8.00 -44.53 -18.09
C GLU A 228 -6.88 -43.70 -18.76
N GLU A 229 -6.10 -44.49 -19.52
CA GLU A 229 -5.21 -44.20 -20.62
C GLU A 229 -5.94 -43.63 -21.85
N ILE A 230 -5.54 -42.44 -22.35
CA ILE A 230 -5.67 -42.10 -23.77
C ILE A 230 -4.38 -41.43 -24.28
N VAL A 231 -3.58 -42.24 -24.97
CA VAL A 231 -2.40 -41.84 -25.75
C VAL A 231 -2.83 -40.98 -26.94
N LYS A 232 -2.25 -39.78 -27.10
CA LYS A 232 -2.35 -38.99 -28.34
C LYS A 232 -1.05 -39.07 -29.16
N PRO A 233 -1.13 -39.31 -30.49
CA PRO A 233 0.03 -39.65 -31.33
C PRO A 233 0.80 -38.41 -31.82
N LYS A 234 2.12 -38.61 -32.01
CA LYS A 234 3.08 -37.67 -32.62
C LYS A 234 2.69 -37.33 -34.07
N GLN A 235 2.59 -36.04 -34.40
CA GLN A 235 2.50 -35.56 -35.79
C GLN A 235 3.89 -35.28 -36.38
N ALA A 236 4.08 -35.75 -37.62
CA ALA A 236 5.31 -35.69 -38.39
C ALA A 236 5.53 -34.33 -39.08
N LYS A 237 6.80 -33.89 -39.11
CA LYS A 237 7.28 -32.71 -39.84
C LYS A 237 7.20 -32.93 -41.37
N ARG A 238 6.57 -32.02 -42.12
CA ARG A 238 6.72 -31.91 -43.59
C ARG A 238 7.21 -30.52 -44.01
N ARG A 239 8.44 -30.53 -44.53
CA ARG A 239 9.14 -29.71 -45.55
C ARG A 239 8.54 -28.36 -45.99
N LYS A 240 9.36 -27.30 -45.89
CA LYS A 240 9.37 -26.15 -46.82
C LYS A 240 10.51 -26.32 -47.83
N LYS A 241 10.20 -26.13 -49.11
CA LYS A 241 11.11 -26.19 -50.28
C LYS A 241 11.62 -24.76 -50.53
N ALA A 242 12.92 -24.59 -50.65
CA ALA A 242 13.55 -23.33 -51.07
C ALA A 242 13.57 -23.23 -52.59
N ILE A 243 13.29 -22.03 -53.11
CA ILE A 243 13.48 -21.62 -54.51
C ILE A 243 14.86 -20.96 -54.59
N SER A 244 15.65 -21.36 -55.58
CA SER A 244 16.95 -20.79 -55.93
C SER A 244 16.84 -20.24 -57.35
N ASP A 245 16.96 -18.92 -57.49
CA ASP A 245 17.21 -18.22 -58.75
C ASP A 245 18.73 -18.09 -58.92
N SER A 246 19.26 -18.50 -60.08
CA SER A 246 20.51 -18.00 -60.67
C SER A 246 20.58 -18.42 -62.14
N ASP A 247 20.86 -17.40 -62.97
CA ASP A 247 21.19 -17.35 -64.41
C ASP A 247 20.11 -17.65 -65.47
#